data_AF-A0A7C4N8N8-F1
#
_entry.id   AF-A0A7C4N8N8-F1
#
_cell.length_a   1.000
_cell.length_b   1.000
_cell.length_c   1.000
_cell.angle_alpha   90.00
_cell.angle_beta   90.00
_cell.angle_gamma   90.00
#
_symmetry.space_group_name_H-M   'P 1'
#
loop_
_entity.id
_entity.type
_entity.pdbx_description
1 polymer ?
#
loop_
_entity_poly.entity_id
_entity_poly.type
_entity_poly.pdbx_seq_one_letter_code
_entity_poly.pdbx_strand_id
1 'polypeptide(L)'
;MNIQSGARQLFTGLLLAAIVIGTILGSVVLSLNEGGIAALPIVSPIPTITLAPPDTLTPTPSFTPRSPFETPGAAASGTITPTHTPTATICPIPAGWQRYTVSVFDTIEDIARRHGITVAMVMQGNCLPAAILSFGQTIFVPSTAPTPTPPPCSPPLGWPVYIVRPGDTLLGIAERYGLSVWTLMRANCLSGTSIYVGQPLRVPYYQQP
;
A
#
# COMPACT_ATOMS: atom_id res chain seq x y z
N MET A 1 -59.74 -39.46 1.50
CA MET A 1 -58.49 -38.89 0.94
C MET A 1 -58.56 -37.38 1.00
N ASN A 2 -57.64 -36.74 1.74
CA ASN A 2 -57.73 -35.33 2.13
C ASN A 2 -57.05 -34.43 1.09
N ILE A 3 -57.79 -34.03 0.06
CA ILE A 3 -57.29 -33.27 -1.12
C ILE A 3 -56.89 -31.82 -0.74
N GLN A 4 -57.40 -31.33 0.38
CA GLN A 4 -57.19 -29.97 0.90
C GLN A 4 -55.78 -29.75 1.49
N SER A 5 -55.15 -30.79 2.03
CA SER A 5 -53.80 -30.67 2.62
C SER A 5 -52.70 -30.66 1.57
N GLY A 6 -52.87 -31.38 0.46
CA GLY A 6 -51.92 -31.41 -0.65
C GLY A 6 -51.80 -30.06 -1.36
N ALA A 7 -52.92 -29.39 -1.61
CA ALA A 7 -52.94 -28.07 -2.25
C ALA A 7 -52.17 -27.02 -1.43
N ARG A 8 -52.37 -26.99 -0.10
CA ARG A 8 -51.65 -26.06 0.78
C ARG A 8 -50.14 -26.25 0.73
N GLN A 9 -49.67 -27.50 0.76
CA GLN A 9 -48.23 -27.80 0.70
C GLN A 9 -47.58 -27.42 -0.63
N LEU A 10 -48.31 -27.57 -1.75
CA LEU A 10 -47.83 -27.13 -3.06
C LEU A 10 -47.71 -25.60 -3.13
N PHE A 11 -48.68 -24.87 -2.55
CA PHE A 11 -48.61 -23.41 -2.47
C PHE A 11 -47.45 -22.92 -1.59
N THR A 12 -47.22 -23.52 -0.41
CA THR A 12 -46.08 -23.14 0.44
C THR A 12 -44.75 -23.45 -0.24
N GLY A 13 -44.63 -24.58 -0.94
CA GLY A 13 -43.42 -24.95 -1.67
C GLY A 13 -43.13 -23.98 -2.83
N LEU A 14 -44.14 -23.60 -3.61
CA LEU A 14 -43.98 -22.70 -4.75
C LEU A 14 -43.66 -21.26 -4.29
N LEU A 15 -44.23 -20.80 -3.17
CA LEU A 15 -43.91 -19.53 -2.55
C LEU A 15 -42.43 -19.48 -2.10
N LEU A 16 -41.95 -20.53 -1.43
CA LEU A 16 -40.55 -20.63 -0.99
C LEU A 16 -39.59 -20.65 -2.19
N ALA A 17 -39.92 -21.39 -3.25
CA ALA A 17 -39.12 -21.42 -4.47
C ALA A 17 -39.03 -20.04 -5.14
N ALA A 18 -40.14 -19.29 -5.20
CA ALA A 18 -40.16 -17.95 -5.76
C ALA A 18 -39.31 -16.95 -4.95
N ILE A 19 -39.33 -17.04 -3.62
CA ILE A 19 -38.50 -16.20 -2.74
C ILE A 19 -37.01 -16.48 -2.99
N VAL A 20 -36.61 -17.75 -3.09
CA VAL A 20 -35.21 -18.12 -3.36
C VAL A 20 -34.75 -17.59 -4.73
N ILE A 21 -35.55 -17.77 -5.79
CA ILE A 21 -35.23 -17.24 -7.13
C ILE A 21 -35.10 -15.71 -7.12
N GLY A 22 -35.99 -15.01 -6.40
CA GLY A 22 -35.92 -13.57 -6.22
C GLY A 22 -34.63 -13.11 -5.52
N THR A 23 -34.16 -13.82 -4.49
CA THR A 23 -32.92 -13.48 -3.79
C THR A 23 -31.66 -13.70 -4.64
N ILE A 24 -31.66 -14.70 -5.53
CA ILE A 24 -30.54 -14.98 -6.44
C ILE A 24 -30.48 -13.93 -7.56
N LEU A 25 -31.62 -13.53 -8.13
CA LEU A 25 -31.67 -12.49 -9.15
C LEU A 25 -31.37 -11.09 -8.57
N GLY A 26 -31.82 -10.81 -7.35
CA GLY A 26 -31.56 -9.53 -6.67
C GLY A 26 -30.08 -9.30 -6.35
N SER A 27 -29.34 -10.36 -5.98
CA SER A 27 -27.91 -10.24 -5.67
C SER A 27 -27.03 -10.03 -6.92
N VAL A 28 -27.47 -10.42 -8.11
CA VAL A 28 -26.77 -10.11 -9.38
C VAL A 28 -26.94 -8.62 -9.77
N VAL A 29 -28.09 -8.02 -9.49
CA VAL A 29 -28.36 -6.61 -9.83
C VAL A 29 -27.65 -5.63 -8.88
N LEU A 30 -27.47 -5.98 -7.60
CA LEU A 30 -26.64 -5.17 -6.68
C LEU A 30 -25.15 -5.15 -7.08
N SER A 31 -24.62 -6.23 -7.68
CA SER A 31 -23.22 -6.28 -8.13
C SER A 31 -22.91 -5.36 -9.33
N LEU A 32 -23.92 -4.89 -10.06
CA LEU A 32 -23.70 -3.99 -11.20
C LEU A 32 -23.74 -2.50 -10.80
N ASN A 33 -24.09 -2.16 -9.56
CA ASN A 33 -24.15 -0.78 -9.09
C ASN A 33 -22.91 -0.33 -8.29
N GLU A 34 -21.97 -1.23 -7.98
CA GLU A 34 -20.73 -0.89 -7.24
C GLU A 34 -19.50 -0.73 -8.14
N GLY A 35 -19.69 -0.70 -9.47
CA GLY A 35 -18.67 -0.29 -10.45
C GLY A 35 -18.41 1.22 -10.48
N GLY A 36 -18.57 1.92 -9.34
CA GLY A 36 -18.20 3.31 -9.15
C GLY A 36 -16.69 3.46 -9.17
N ILE A 37 -16.11 3.45 -10.37
CA ILE A 37 -14.82 4.08 -10.64
C ILE A 37 -14.91 5.51 -10.10
N ALA A 38 -14.31 5.72 -8.94
CA ALA A 38 -14.05 7.04 -8.41
C ALA A 38 -13.37 7.83 -9.52
N ALA A 39 -14.09 8.82 -10.06
CA ALA A 39 -13.57 9.77 -11.01
C ALA A 39 -12.29 10.36 -10.41
N LEU A 40 -11.16 10.05 -11.03
CA LEU A 40 -9.89 10.69 -10.75
C LEU A 40 -10.06 12.21 -10.85
N PRO A 41 -9.39 13.02 -10.00
CA PRO A 41 -9.43 14.46 -10.14
C PRO A 41 -8.96 14.83 -11.55
N ILE A 42 -9.88 15.44 -12.29
CA ILE A 42 -9.66 15.98 -13.62
C ILE A 42 -8.47 16.93 -13.51
N VAL A 43 -7.40 16.57 -14.21
CA VAL A 43 -6.23 17.40 -14.49
C VAL A 43 -6.70 18.80 -14.88
N SER A 44 -6.20 19.82 -14.17
CA SER A 44 -6.42 21.23 -14.50
C SER A 44 -6.06 21.51 -15.96
N PRO A 45 -6.74 22.45 -16.65
CA PRO A 45 -6.44 22.73 -18.05
C PRO A 45 -4.97 23.16 -18.21
N ILE A 46 -4.26 22.42 -19.06
CA ILE A 46 -2.92 22.75 -19.54
C ILE A 46 -2.98 24.18 -20.12
N PRO A 47 -2.05 25.08 -19.77
CA PRO A 47 -1.99 26.39 -20.40
C PRO A 47 -1.79 26.19 -21.91
N THR A 48 -2.72 26.74 -22.70
CA THR A 48 -2.59 26.85 -24.15
C THR A 48 -1.30 27.61 -24.44
N ILE A 49 -0.26 26.90 -24.88
CA ILE A 49 0.94 27.51 -25.44
C ILE A 49 0.51 28.03 -26.82
N THR A 50 0.18 29.32 -26.87
CA THR A 50 0.09 30.08 -28.11
C THR A 50 1.46 30.04 -28.77
N LEU A 51 1.63 29.18 -29.77
CA LEU A 51 2.80 29.15 -30.65
C LEU A 51 2.84 30.48 -31.40
N ALA A 52 3.85 31.29 -31.09
CA ALA A 52 4.25 32.42 -31.93
C ALA A 52 4.63 31.91 -33.34
N PRO A 53 4.40 32.71 -34.40
CA PRO A 53 4.78 32.33 -35.76
C PRO A 53 6.30 32.10 -35.86
N PRO A 54 6.76 31.20 -36.74
CA PRO A 54 8.18 30.95 -36.93
C PRO A 54 8.80 32.14 -37.67
N ASP A 55 9.49 33.00 -36.93
CA ASP A 55 10.41 33.94 -37.54
C ASP A 55 11.47 33.18 -38.32
N THR A 56 11.57 33.59 -39.56
CA THR A 56 12.32 32.98 -40.65
C THR A 56 13.75 33.54 -40.64
N LEU A 57 14.69 32.71 -41.11
CA LEU A 57 16.07 33.03 -41.57
C LEU A 57 17.11 33.15 -40.44
N THR A 58 18.20 32.36 -40.47
CA THR A 58 19.48 32.72 -41.15
C THR A 58 20.51 31.58 -40.91
N PRO A 59 21.52 31.36 -41.79
CA PRO A 59 21.92 30.03 -42.26
C PRO A 59 23.09 29.32 -41.55
N THR A 60 23.05 27.99 -41.68
CA THR A 60 24.12 27.01 -41.94
C THR A 60 25.58 27.40 -41.61
N PRO A 61 26.21 26.77 -40.61
CA PRO A 61 27.67 26.60 -40.64
C PRO A 61 28.05 25.46 -41.61
N SER A 62 28.77 25.82 -42.67
CA SER A 62 29.48 24.86 -43.53
C SER A 62 30.51 24.09 -42.72
N PHE A 63 30.28 22.79 -42.52
CA PHE A 63 31.33 21.87 -42.11
C PHE A 63 32.11 21.40 -43.34
N THR A 64 33.35 21.84 -43.46
CA THR A 64 34.31 21.32 -44.44
C THR A 64 34.75 19.92 -44.01
N PRO A 65 34.61 18.87 -44.84
CA PRO A 65 35.17 17.56 -44.53
C PRO A 65 36.69 17.57 -44.77
N ARG A 66 37.51 17.36 -43.73
CA ARG A 66 38.91 16.94 -43.92
C ARG A 66 38.99 15.42 -43.94
N SER A 67 39.61 14.94 -45.01
CA SER A 67 39.94 13.56 -45.37
C SER A 67 40.96 12.91 -44.40
N PRO A 68 41.19 11.58 -44.51
CA PRO A 68 41.79 10.74 -43.48
C PRO A 68 43.31 10.63 -43.62
N PHE A 69 43.88 9.81 -42.73
CA PHE A 69 45.20 9.19 -42.74
C PHE A 69 46.27 9.90 -41.91
N GLU A 70 46.59 9.31 -40.75
CA GLU A 70 47.98 9.15 -40.32
C GLU A 70 48.10 8.06 -39.25
N THR A 71 48.73 6.95 -39.64
CA THR A 71 49.44 6.01 -38.78
C THR A 71 50.92 6.29 -38.94
N PRO A 72 51.67 6.50 -37.85
CA PRO A 72 52.81 5.63 -37.54
C PRO A 72 52.84 5.30 -36.03
N GLY A 73 53.16 4.08 -35.60
CA GLY A 73 54.51 3.54 -35.61
C GLY A 73 55.03 3.45 -34.17
N ALA A 74 55.27 2.23 -33.70
CA ALA A 74 55.68 1.89 -32.35
C ALA A 74 57.07 2.42 -31.94
N ALA A 75 57.27 2.76 -30.66
CA ALA A 75 58.49 2.47 -29.91
C ALA A 75 58.31 2.75 -28.40
N ALA A 76 58.84 1.85 -27.59
CA ALA A 76 58.64 1.73 -26.15
C ALA A 76 59.51 2.67 -25.30
N SER A 77 58.99 3.04 -24.14
CA SER A 77 59.74 3.12 -22.87
C SER A 77 58.74 3.18 -21.72
N GLY A 78 58.28 2.01 -21.29
CA GLY A 78 57.44 1.87 -20.11
C GLY A 78 58.32 1.71 -18.87
N THR A 79 58.42 2.77 -18.07
CA THR A 79 58.88 2.67 -16.69
C THR A 79 57.85 1.86 -15.90
N ILE A 80 58.24 0.67 -15.44
CA ILE A 80 57.44 -0.20 -14.58
C ILE A 80 57.31 0.41 -13.18
N THR A 81 56.33 1.30 -13.00
CA THR A 81 55.86 1.70 -11.67
C THR A 81 55.41 0.45 -10.91
N PRO A 82 55.82 0.23 -9.65
CA PRO A 82 55.36 -0.91 -8.88
C PRO A 82 53.83 -0.87 -8.79
N THR A 83 53.19 -1.91 -9.35
CA THR A 83 51.77 -2.19 -9.19
C THR A 83 51.48 -2.35 -7.70
N HIS A 84 50.96 -1.28 -7.09
CA HIS A 84 50.32 -1.39 -5.79
C HIS A 84 49.14 -2.34 -5.97
N THR A 85 49.24 -3.55 -5.42
CA THR A 85 48.10 -4.45 -5.25
C THR A 85 47.02 -3.66 -4.48
N PRO A 86 45.86 -3.32 -5.09
CA PRO A 86 44.83 -2.62 -4.37
C PRO A 86 44.35 -3.52 -3.24
N THR A 87 44.61 -3.11 -2.00
CA THR A 87 43.98 -3.69 -0.82
C THR A 87 42.47 -3.59 -1.04
N ALA A 88 41.79 -4.73 -1.10
CA ALA A 88 40.34 -4.77 -1.26
C ALA A 88 39.70 -3.93 -0.14
N THR A 89 39.13 -2.79 -0.52
CA THR A 89 38.40 -1.92 0.39
C THR A 89 37.10 -2.64 0.73
N ILE A 90 37.07 -3.28 1.89
CA ILE A 90 35.85 -3.89 2.43
C ILE A 90 34.86 -2.75 2.69
N CYS A 91 33.73 -2.77 2.01
CA CYS A 91 32.65 -1.82 2.26
C CYS A 91 32.10 -2.05 3.68
N PRO A 92 32.21 -1.08 4.61
CA PRO A 92 31.64 -1.25 5.94
C PRO A 92 30.11 -1.20 5.84
N ILE A 93 29.46 -2.31 6.18
CA ILE A 93 27.99 -2.38 6.20
C ILE A 93 27.48 -1.51 7.36
N PRO A 94 26.56 -0.55 7.12
CA PRO A 94 26.00 0.25 8.20
C PRO A 94 25.22 -0.61 9.21
N ALA A 95 25.28 -0.24 10.49
CA ALA A 95 24.56 -0.96 11.55
C ALA A 95 23.04 -0.93 11.32
N GLY A 96 22.37 -2.07 11.57
CA GLY A 96 20.92 -2.19 11.40
C GLY A 96 20.44 -2.42 9.97
N TRP A 97 21.37 -2.69 9.04
CA TRP A 97 21.05 -3.01 7.65
C TRP A 97 20.96 -4.53 7.45
N GLN A 98 20.05 -4.95 6.58
CA GLN A 98 19.81 -6.34 6.22
C GLN A 98 20.06 -6.56 4.73
N ARG A 99 20.37 -7.81 4.34
CA ARG A 99 20.54 -8.17 2.93
C ARG A 99 19.22 -8.07 2.18
N TYR A 100 19.28 -7.56 0.96
CA TYR A 100 18.20 -7.48 0.00
C TYR A 100 18.72 -7.96 -1.36
N THR A 101 18.01 -8.89 -1.97
CA THR A 101 18.31 -9.36 -3.32
C THR A 101 17.47 -8.56 -4.30
N VAL A 102 18.14 -7.84 -5.21
CA VAL A 102 17.50 -7.02 -6.23
C VAL A 102 16.62 -7.89 -7.12
N SER A 103 15.31 -7.61 -7.10
CA SER A 103 14.29 -8.31 -7.87
C SER A 103 14.27 -7.84 -9.32
N VAL A 104 13.58 -8.59 -10.18
CA VAL A 104 13.32 -8.16 -11.55
C VAL A 104 12.51 -6.86 -11.49
N PHE A 105 12.96 -5.84 -12.21
CA PHE A 105 12.38 -4.49 -12.26
C PHE A 105 12.58 -3.59 -11.04
N ASP A 106 13.38 -3.99 -10.05
CA ASP A 106 13.79 -3.06 -9.01
C ASP A 106 14.69 -1.96 -9.59
N THR A 107 14.37 -0.70 -9.28
CA THR A 107 15.28 0.44 -9.45
C THR A 107 15.86 0.84 -8.09
N ILE A 108 17.03 1.50 -8.10
CA ILE A 108 17.64 1.98 -6.85
C ILE A 108 16.77 3.04 -6.18
N GLU A 109 16.04 3.84 -6.96
CA GLU A 109 15.04 4.81 -6.50
C GLU A 109 13.87 4.13 -5.78
N ASP A 110 13.33 3.05 -6.35
CA ASP A 110 12.19 2.33 -5.75
C ASP A 110 12.59 1.63 -4.45
N ILE A 111 13.78 1.03 -4.41
CA ILE A 111 14.33 0.43 -3.20
C ILE A 111 14.54 1.50 -2.12
N ALA A 112 15.18 2.63 -2.47
CA ALA A 112 15.41 3.71 -1.53
C ALA A 112 14.09 4.24 -0.93
N ARG A 113 13.09 4.48 -1.79
CA ARG A 113 11.75 4.94 -1.39
C ARG A 113 11.06 3.94 -0.46
N ARG A 114 11.11 2.65 -0.77
CA ARG A 114 10.50 1.57 0.04
C ARG A 114 11.09 1.52 1.44
N HIS A 115 12.39 1.78 1.57
CA HIS A 115 13.11 1.76 2.84
C HIS A 115 13.24 3.14 3.51
N GLY A 116 12.56 4.16 2.98
CA GLY A 116 12.53 5.50 3.57
C GLY A 116 13.90 6.21 3.60
N ILE A 117 14.79 5.89 2.66
CA ILE A 117 16.12 6.50 2.53
C ILE A 117 16.36 7.09 1.15
N THR A 118 17.49 7.77 0.96
CA THR A 118 17.87 8.35 -0.33
C THR A 118 18.68 7.36 -1.17
N VAL A 119 18.70 7.56 -2.49
CA VAL A 119 19.58 6.80 -3.41
C VAL A 119 21.04 6.92 -2.98
N ALA A 120 21.48 8.13 -2.59
CA ALA A 120 22.83 8.37 -2.09
C ALA A 120 23.16 7.52 -0.86
N MET A 121 22.22 7.35 0.08
CA MET A 121 22.39 6.48 1.23
C MET A 121 22.50 5.00 0.83
N VAL A 122 21.67 4.53 -0.11
CA VAL A 122 21.78 3.16 -0.65
C VAL A 122 23.15 2.96 -1.28
N MET A 123 23.63 3.90 -2.10
CA MET A 123 24.93 3.80 -2.77
C MET A 123 26.08 3.81 -1.78
N GLN A 124 26.09 4.74 -0.82
CA GLN A 124 27.15 4.84 0.19
C GLN A 124 27.19 3.61 1.10
N GLY A 125 26.04 3.12 1.57
CA GLY A 125 25.95 1.94 2.44
C GLY A 125 26.32 0.62 1.75
N ASN A 126 26.40 0.61 0.42
CA ASN A 126 26.75 -0.55 -0.39
C ASN A 126 28.02 -0.37 -1.22
N CYS A 127 28.70 0.77 -1.05
CA CYS A 127 29.86 1.17 -1.85
C CYS A 127 29.64 1.02 -3.36
N LEU A 128 28.44 1.39 -3.83
CA LEU A 128 28.10 1.33 -5.24
C LEU A 128 28.73 2.53 -5.96
N PRO A 129 29.53 2.29 -7.02
CA PRO A 129 30.17 3.38 -7.77
C PRO A 129 29.18 4.18 -8.63
N ALA A 130 28.01 3.60 -8.93
CA ALA A 130 26.95 4.21 -9.71
C ALA A 130 25.57 3.74 -9.21
N ALA A 131 24.53 4.48 -9.58
CA ALA A 131 23.13 4.19 -9.29
C ALA A 131 22.56 3.06 -10.18
N ILE A 132 23.36 2.02 -10.44
CA ILE A 132 23.02 0.92 -11.33
C ILE A 132 23.00 -0.37 -10.51
N LEU A 133 21.87 -1.08 -10.58
CA LEU A 133 21.67 -2.36 -9.92
C LEU A 133 21.51 -3.46 -10.96
N SER A 134 22.12 -4.61 -10.70
CA SER A 134 21.94 -5.81 -11.49
C SER A 134 20.86 -6.70 -10.88
N PHE A 135 20.06 -7.35 -11.71
CA PHE A 135 19.14 -8.39 -11.24
C PHE A 135 19.89 -9.47 -10.43
N GLY A 136 19.35 -9.86 -9.29
CA GLY A 136 19.95 -10.85 -8.39
C GLY A 136 21.14 -10.31 -7.58
N GLN A 137 21.55 -9.06 -7.79
CA GLN A 137 22.58 -8.42 -6.96
C GLN A 137 22.11 -8.38 -5.51
N THR A 138 22.98 -8.77 -4.60
CA THR A 138 22.73 -8.60 -3.17
C THR A 138 23.27 -7.24 -2.73
N ILE A 139 22.39 -6.41 -2.17
CA ILE A 139 22.73 -5.17 -1.49
C ILE A 139 22.28 -5.27 -0.03
N PHE A 140 22.60 -4.26 0.76
CA PHE A 140 22.13 -4.04 2.11
C PHE A 140 21.21 -2.83 2.11
N VAL A 141 20.14 -2.90 2.90
CA VAL A 141 19.17 -1.81 3.09
C VAL A 141 18.81 -1.73 4.57
N PRO A 142 18.38 -0.57 5.09
CA PRO A 142 17.91 -0.47 6.46
C PRO A 142 16.82 -1.50 6.78
N SER A 143 16.88 -2.07 7.97
CA SER A 143 15.78 -2.87 8.50
C SER A 143 14.62 -1.97 8.90
N THR A 144 13.85 -1.52 7.92
CA THR A 144 12.51 -0.97 8.15
C THR A 144 11.56 -2.15 8.30
N ALA A 145 11.60 -2.82 9.45
CA ALA A 145 10.46 -3.63 9.83
C ALA A 145 9.25 -2.68 9.81
N PRO A 146 8.19 -2.95 9.01
CA PRO A 146 6.98 -2.16 9.13
C PRO A 146 6.61 -2.22 10.61
N THR A 147 6.52 -1.06 11.26
CA THR A 147 5.87 -1.02 12.58
C THR A 147 4.50 -1.65 12.33
N PRO A 148 4.15 -2.76 12.99
CA PRO A 148 2.90 -3.44 12.70
C PRO A 148 1.79 -2.42 12.91
N THR A 149 1.17 -1.98 11.81
CA THR A 149 -0.01 -1.13 11.90
C THR A 149 -1.03 -1.97 12.66
N PRO A 150 -1.44 -1.55 13.87
CA PRO A 150 -2.44 -2.32 14.60
C PRO A 150 -3.66 -2.45 13.69
N PRO A 151 -4.29 -3.64 13.62
CA PRO A 151 -5.48 -3.81 12.81
C PRO A 151 -6.49 -2.71 13.15
N PRO A 152 -7.19 -2.15 12.15
CA PRO A 152 -8.20 -1.13 12.40
C PRO A 152 -9.19 -1.68 13.43
N CYS A 153 -9.48 -0.86 14.44
CA CYS A 153 -10.41 -1.28 15.48
C CYS A 153 -11.77 -1.58 14.84
N SER A 154 -12.19 -2.83 14.95
CA SER A 154 -13.50 -3.29 14.50
C SER A 154 -14.26 -3.88 15.69
N PRO A 155 -15.46 -3.36 15.99
CA PRO A 155 -16.28 -3.93 17.05
C PRO A 155 -16.61 -5.40 16.79
N PRO A 156 -16.64 -6.27 17.83
CA PRO A 156 -16.94 -7.69 17.66
C PRO A 156 -18.29 -7.93 16.97
N LEU A 157 -18.29 -8.83 16.00
CA LEU A 157 -19.53 -9.30 15.36
C LEU A 157 -20.34 -10.13 16.37
N GLY A 158 -21.67 -9.94 16.38
CA GLY A 158 -22.59 -10.64 17.28
C GLY A 158 -22.85 -9.99 18.64
N TRP A 159 -22.13 -8.92 18.99
CA TRP A 159 -22.45 -8.13 20.19
C TRP A 159 -23.66 -7.22 19.93
N PRO A 160 -24.72 -7.27 20.76
CA PRO A 160 -25.85 -6.35 20.66
C PRO A 160 -25.42 -4.90 20.91
N VAL A 161 -26.25 -3.99 20.40
CA VAL A 161 -26.06 -2.55 20.61
C VAL A 161 -26.85 -2.11 21.84
N TYR A 162 -26.14 -1.54 22.80
CA TYR A 162 -26.68 -0.81 23.93
C TYR A 162 -26.66 0.68 23.64
N ILE A 163 -27.78 1.35 23.88
CA ILE A 163 -27.89 2.80 23.76
C ILE A 163 -27.69 3.40 25.13
N VAL A 164 -26.62 4.19 25.29
CA VAL A 164 -26.27 4.88 26.53
C VAL A 164 -27.43 5.77 27.00
N ARG A 165 -27.80 5.64 28.27
CA ARG A 165 -28.92 6.33 28.91
C ARG A 165 -28.42 7.46 29.82
N PRO A 166 -29.30 8.41 30.18
CA PRO A 166 -28.96 9.42 31.18
C PRO A 166 -28.49 8.78 32.49
N GLY A 167 -27.32 9.21 32.98
CA GLY A 167 -26.72 8.71 34.22
C GLY A 167 -25.81 7.49 34.05
N ASP A 168 -25.72 6.90 32.85
CA ASP A 168 -24.79 5.82 32.59
C ASP A 168 -23.33 6.31 32.61
N THR A 169 -22.45 5.45 33.09
CA THR A 169 -21.00 5.61 32.97
C THR A 169 -20.42 4.38 32.29
N LEU A 170 -19.27 4.52 31.63
CA LEU A 170 -18.63 3.39 30.97
C LEU A 170 -18.26 2.29 31.97
N LEU A 171 -17.90 2.68 33.20
CA LEU A 171 -17.67 1.76 34.32
C LEU A 171 -18.96 1.02 34.71
N GLY A 172 -20.05 1.73 34.97
CA GLY A 172 -21.31 1.10 35.37
C GLY A 172 -21.89 0.17 34.29
N ILE A 173 -21.72 0.52 33.01
CA ILE A 173 -22.07 -0.38 31.90
C ILE A 173 -21.15 -1.60 31.91
N ALA A 174 -19.83 -1.42 32.00
CA ALA A 174 -18.89 -2.53 32.00
C ALA A 174 -19.17 -3.51 33.16
N GLU A 175 -19.37 -3.01 34.39
CA GLU A 175 -19.72 -3.81 35.57
C GLU A 175 -21.02 -4.58 35.39
N ARG A 176 -22.06 -3.94 34.84
CA ARG A 176 -23.36 -4.57 34.57
C ARG A 176 -23.26 -5.79 33.64
N TYR A 177 -22.29 -5.76 32.72
CA TYR A 177 -22.08 -6.82 31.72
C TYR A 177 -20.83 -7.67 32.04
N GLY A 178 -20.27 -7.57 33.25
CA GLY A 178 -19.11 -8.37 33.68
C GLY A 178 -17.84 -8.11 32.86
N LEU A 179 -17.70 -6.91 32.29
CA LEU A 179 -16.56 -6.49 31.49
C LEU A 179 -15.62 -5.59 32.28
N SER A 180 -14.35 -5.58 31.89
CA SER A 180 -13.47 -4.47 32.24
C SER A 180 -13.77 -3.25 31.36
N VAL A 181 -13.58 -2.04 31.91
CA VAL A 181 -13.69 -0.79 31.14
C VAL A 181 -12.81 -0.83 29.89
N TRP A 182 -11.59 -1.36 30.03
CA TRP A 182 -10.65 -1.52 28.92
C TRP A 182 -11.18 -2.41 27.80
N THR A 183 -11.80 -3.54 28.15
CA THR A 183 -12.44 -4.44 27.18
C THR A 183 -13.56 -3.73 26.44
N LEU A 184 -14.41 -3.01 27.16
CA LEU A 184 -15.52 -2.28 26.57
C LEU A 184 -15.06 -1.14 25.65
N MET A 185 -14.01 -0.41 26.06
CA MET A 185 -13.38 0.63 25.23
C MET A 185 -12.82 0.06 23.94
N ARG A 186 -12.02 -1.02 24.03
CA ARG A 186 -11.42 -1.66 22.85
C ARG A 186 -12.47 -2.21 21.91
N ALA A 187 -13.52 -2.83 22.42
CA ALA A 187 -14.62 -3.35 21.60
C ALA A 187 -15.40 -2.25 20.87
N ASN A 188 -15.32 -1.00 21.33
CA ASN A 188 -16.05 0.13 20.78
C ASN A 188 -15.16 1.22 20.20
N CYS A 189 -13.86 0.93 20.04
CA CYS A 189 -12.88 1.87 19.48
C CYS A 189 -12.85 3.22 20.22
N LEU A 190 -13.10 3.20 21.53
CA LEU A 190 -13.10 4.40 22.35
C LEU A 190 -11.67 4.78 22.72
N SER A 191 -11.33 6.05 22.52
CA SER A 191 -10.02 6.61 22.90
C SER A 191 -9.95 6.98 24.39
N GLY A 192 -11.08 6.94 25.09
CA GLY A 192 -11.20 7.29 26.50
C GLY A 192 -12.48 6.75 27.12
N THR A 193 -12.74 7.12 28.37
CA THR A 193 -13.91 6.65 29.15
C THR A 193 -15.15 7.51 28.98
N SER A 194 -15.03 8.64 28.29
CA SER A 194 -16.14 9.55 28.03
C SER A 194 -17.15 8.92 27.07
N ILE A 195 -18.40 8.90 27.49
CA ILE A 195 -19.54 8.47 26.69
C ILE A 195 -20.66 9.51 26.78
N TYR A 196 -21.56 9.54 25.80
CA TYR A 196 -22.69 10.46 25.75
C TYR A 196 -24.02 9.71 25.65
N VAL A 197 -25.08 10.33 26.16
CA VAL A 197 -26.44 9.78 26.05
C VAL A 197 -26.81 9.60 24.58
N GLY A 198 -27.37 8.44 24.25
CA GLY A 198 -27.69 8.04 22.88
C GLY A 198 -26.54 7.38 22.12
N GLN A 199 -25.33 7.35 22.67
CA GLN A 199 -24.20 6.67 22.04
C GLN A 199 -24.47 5.16 21.91
N PRO A 200 -24.32 4.56 20.71
CA PRO A 200 -24.39 3.13 20.54
C PRO A 200 -23.08 2.47 20.98
N LEU A 201 -23.16 1.52 21.90
CA LEU A 201 -22.05 0.68 22.34
C LEU A 201 -22.36 -0.79 22.07
N ARG A 202 -21.44 -1.51 21.46
CA ARG A 202 -21.44 -2.97 21.41
C ARG A 202 -21.09 -3.51 22.79
N VAL A 203 -21.98 -4.33 23.34
CA VAL A 203 -21.82 -5.06 24.60
C VAL A 203 -22.28 -6.50 24.40
N PRO A 204 -21.69 -7.52 25.04
CA PRO A 204 -22.09 -8.91 24.86
C PRO A 204 -23.37 -9.25 25.64
N TYR A 205 -24.00 -10.38 25.31
CA TYR A 205 -25.23 -10.87 25.97
C TYR A 205 -25.04 -11.48 27.36
N TYR A 206 -23.84 -11.47 27.93
CA TYR A 206 -23.62 -12.08 29.25
C TYR A 206 -24.22 -11.18 30.34
N GLN A 207 -25.44 -11.52 30.78
CA GLN A 207 -25.91 -11.14 32.11
C GLN A 207 -25.27 -12.12 33.08
N GLN A 208 -24.37 -11.62 33.93
CA GLN A 208 -23.82 -12.41 35.01
C GLN A 208 -25.00 -12.77 35.97
N PRO A 209 -25.15 -14.04 36.37
CA PRO A 209 -26.22 -14.46 37.28
C PRO A 209 -26.15 -13.80 38.65
#